data_AF-A0A101Y034-F1
#
_entry.id   AF-A0A101Y034-F1
#
_cell.length_a   1.000
_cell.length_b   1.000
_cell.length_c   1.000
_cell.angle_alpha   90.00
_cell.angle_beta   90.00
_cell.angle_gamma   90.00
#
_symmetry.space_group_name_H-M   'P 1'
#
loop_
_entity.id
_entity.type
_entity.pdbx_description
1 polymer ?
#
loop_
_entity_poly.entity_id
_entity_poly.type
_entity_poly.pdbx_seq_one_letter_code
_entity_poly.pdbx_strand_id
1 'polypeptide(L)' 'MNGLRVICVHCRHDRFDHGFAQLNTALLSFLNLDFANRSANILTCDRCGYVHWFNKDIRKVRI' A
#
# COMPACT_ATOMS: atom_id res chain seq x y z
N MET A 1 -2.81 0.03 -13.03
CA MET A 1 -1.39 -0.21 -13.35
C MET A 1 -1.31 -1.07 -14.59
N ASN A 2 -0.42 -0.73 -15.53
CA ASN A 2 -0.36 -1.31 -16.88
C ASN A 2 0.27 -2.72 -16.93
N GLY A 3 0.02 -3.58 -15.93
CA GLY A 3 0.60 -4.93 -15.86
C GLY A 3 2.08 -4.99 -15.47
N LEU A 4 2.66 -3.90 -14.94
CA LEU A 4 4.05 -3.87 -14.49
C LEU A 4 4.20 -4.60 -13.15
N ARG A 5 5.20 -5.51 -13.06
CA ARG A 5 5.61 -6.14 -11.81
C ARG A 5 6.30 -5.12 -10.90
N VAL A 6 5.90 -5.09 -9.63
CA VAL A 6 6.55 -4.24 -8.62
C VAL A 6 7.84 -4.91 -8.16
N ILE A 7 8.92 -4.15 -8.12
CA ILE A 7 10.21 -4.57 -7.55
C ILE A 7 10.61 -3.53 -6.52
N CYS A 8 11.14 -4.00 -5.38
CA CYS A 8 11.55 -3.14 -4.28
C CYS A 8 12.64 -2.19 -4.76
N VAL A 9 12.39 -0.88 -4.65
CA VAL A 9 13.34 0.14 -5.09
C VAL A 9 14.59 0.22 -4.21
N HIS A 10 14.50 -0.28 -2.97
CA HIS A 10 15.63 -0.33 -2.04
C HIS A 10 16.52 -1.56 -2.23
N CYS A 11 15.96 -2.77 -2.22
CA CYS A 11 16.75 -4.01 -2.20
C CYS A 11 16.58 -4.92 -3.42
N ARG A 12 15.81 -4.48 -4.43
CA ARG A 12 15.53 -5.21 -5.68
C ARG A 12 14.79 -6.55 -5.50
N HIS A 13 14.25 -6.83 -4.31
CA HIS A 13 13.40 -8.00 -4.07
C HIS A 13 11.99 -7.83 -4.64
N ASP A 14 11.30 -8.94 -4.90
CA ASP A 14 10.04 -9.01 -5.64
C ASP A 14 8.89 -9.68 -4.84
N ARG A 15 9.11 -10.00 -3.57
CA ARG A 15 8.05 -10.47 -2.66
C ARG A 15 7.67 -9.40 -1.65
N PHE A 16 6.37 -9.34 -1.39
CA PHE A 16 5.76 -8.30 -0.59
C PHE A 16 4.55 -8.81 0.18
N ASP A 17 4.39 -8.28 1.39
CA ASP A 17 3.14 -8.33 2.14
C ASP A 17 2.23 -7.18 1.69
N HIS A 18 0.98 -7.51 1.37
CA HIS A 18 -0.03 -6.52 0.95
C HIS A 18 -0.88 -6.13 2.16
N GLY A 19 -1.06 -4.83 2.36
CA GLY A 19 -1.91 -4.29 3.40
C GLY A 19 -2.57 -2.97 3.00
N PHE A 20 -3.21 -2.33 3.97
CA PHE A 20 -3.87 -1.04 3.83
C PHE A 20 -3.39 -0.07 4.90
N ALA A 21 -3.12 1.17 4.52
CA ALA A 21 -2.75 2.24 5.43
C ALA A 21 -3.77 3.38 5.33
N GLN A 22 -4.22 3.90 6.48
CA GLN A 22 -5.11 5.05 6.52
C GLN A 22 -4.33 6.33 6.17
N LEU A 23 -4.88 7.17 5.30
CA LEU A 23 -4.27 8.44 4.90
C LEU A 23 -4.74 9.63 5.75
N ASN A 24 -5.57 9.38 6.77
CA ASN A 24 -6.24 10.40 7.54
C ASN A 24 -5.32 10.89 8.67
N THR A 25 -5.37 12.20 8.99
CA THR A 25 -4.79 12.70 10.25
C THR A 25 -5.62 12.16 11.42
N ALA A 26 -4.96 11.78 12.52
CA ALA A 26 -5.61 11.15 13.68
C ALA A 26 -6.86 11.90 14.15
N LEU A 27 -6.85 13.24 14.11
CA LEU A 27 -7.95 14.12 14.51
C LEU A 27 -9.25 13.93 13.70
N LEU A 28 -9.17 13.57 12.41
CA LEU A 28 -10.34 13.34 11.55
C LEU A 28 -11.06 12.02 11.86
N SER A 29 -10.36 11.04 12.44
CA SER A 29 -10.97 9.77 12.88
C SER A 29 -11.81 9.95 14.16
N PHE A 30 -11.51 10.97 14.98
CA PHE A 30 -12.28 11.29 16.19
C PHE A 30 -13.62 12.00 15.92
N LEU A 31 -13.83 12.54 14.72
CA LEU A 31 -15.02 13.34 14.37
C LEU A 31 -16.11 12.56 13.61
N ASN A 32 -16.07 11.22 13.57
CA ASN A 32 -17.11 10.37 12.95
C ASN A 32 -17.48 10.74 11.51
N LEU A 33 -16.51 11.24 10.73
CA LEU A 33 -16.69 11.47 9.30
C LEU A 33 -16.13 10.27 8.52
N ASP A 34 -16.84 9.14 8.56
CA ASP A 34 -16.50 7.91 7.82
C ASP A 34 -16.34 8.11 6.30
N PHE A 35 -16.84 9.23 5.77
CA PHE A 35 -16.67 9.64 4.37
C PHE A 35 -15.22 10.04 4.01
N ALA A 36 -14.36 10.32 4.99
CA ALA A 36 -12.98 10.74 4.79
C ALA A 36 -11.97 9.59 4.78
N ASN A 37 -12.41 8.34 4.89
CA ASN A 37 -11.55 7.17 5.11
C ASN A 37 -10.89 6.68 3.80
N ARG A 38 -10.00 7.50 3.22
CA ARG A 38 -9.19 7.08 2.07
C ARG A 38 -8.07 6.18 2.58
N SER A 39 -8.14 4.89 2.27
CA SER A 39 -7.05 3.94 2.52
C SER A 39 -6.14 3.85 1.28
N ALA A 40 -4.82 3.90 1.49
CA ALA A 40 -3.84 3.51 0.48
C ALA A 40 -3.58 2.00 0.55
N ASN A 41 -3.42 1.36 -0.61
CA ASN A 41 -2.82 0.04 -0.67
C ASN A 41 -1.32 0.17 -0.40
N ILE A 42 -0.76 -0.74 0.41
CA ILE A 42 0.67 -0.79 0.69
C ILE A 42 1.25 -2.16 0.31
N LEU A 43 2.46 -2.15 -0.23
CA LEU A 43 3.29 -3.36 -0.41
C LEU A 43 4.56 -3.20 0.44
N THR A 44 4.67 -3.98 1.50
CA THR A 44 5.84 -4.02 2.37
C THR A 44 6.77 -5.11 1.88
N CYS A 45 8.02 -4.78 1.57
CA CYS A 45 9.01 -5.77 1.17
C CYS A 45 9.32 -6.70 2.35
N ASP A 46 9.11 -8.01 2.16
CA ASP A 46 9.34 -9.03 3.21
C ASP A 46 10.84 -9.19 3.58
N ARG A 47 11.75 -8.69 2.73
CA ARG A 47 13.20 -8.75 2.94
C ARG A 47 13.76 -7.56 3.72
N CYS A 48 13.38 -6.34 3.34
CA CYS A 48 14.00 -5.13 3.90
C CYS A 48 13.02 -4.17 4.59
N GLY A 49 11.73 -4.48 4.60
CA GLY A 49 10.70 -3.66 5.24
C GLY A 49 10.32 -2.38 4.50
N TYR A 50 10.90 -2.09 3.33
CA TYR A 50 10.51 -0.89 2.56
C TYR A 50 9.05 -0.97 2.10
N VAL A 51 8.31 0.12 2.31
CA VAL A 51 6.87 0.20 2.02
C VAL A 51 6.61 1.02 0.76
N HIS A 52 6.00 0.40 -0.24
CA HIS A 52 5.46 1.08 -1.41
C HIS A 52 4.00 1.48 -1.16
N TRP A 53 3.65 2.73 -1.44
CA TRP A 53 2.31 3.28 -1.24
C TRP A 53 1.60 3.48 -2.58
N PHE A 54 0.34 3.06 -2.65
CA PHE A 54 -0.48 3.15 -3.86
C PHE A 54 -1.88 3.66 -3.54
N ASN A 55 -2.22 4.84 -4.07
CA ASN A 55 -3.56 5.43 -3.99
C ASN A 55 -4.53 4.89 -5.06
N LYS A 56 -4.23 3.70 -5.60
CA LYS A 56 -5.04 2.95 -6.57
C LYS A 56 -4.96 1.47 -6.22
N ASP A 57 -5.93 0.70 -6.68
CA ASP A 57 -5.94 -0.74 -6.48
C ASP A 57 -4.74 -1.44 -7.11
N ILE A 58 -4.26 -2.47 -6.40
CA ILE A 58 -3.19 -3.37 -6.80
C ILE A 58 -3.79 -4.76 -6.97
N ARG A 59 -3.40 -5.48 -8.03
CA ARG A 59 -3.83 -6.87 -8.24
C ARG A 59 -2.65 -7.81 -8.08
N LYS A 60 -2.83 -8.90 -7.33
CA LYS A 60 -1.90 -10.02 -7.36
C LYS A 60 -2.03 -10.73 -8.70
N VAL A 61 -0.96 -10.73 -9.49
CA VAL A 61 -0.87 -11.54 -10.70
C VAL A 61 -0.36 -12.92 -10.28
N ARG A 62 -1.22 -13.94 -10.38
CA ARG A 62 -0.82 -15.34 -10.24
C ARG A 62 -0.33 -15.79 -11.62
N ILE A 63 0.95 -16.10 -11.73
CA ILE A 63 1.53 -16.76 -12.91
C ILE A 63 1.42 -18.27 -12.67
#